data_AF-A0A9P6TLP1-F1
#
_entry.id   AF-A0A9P6TLP1-F1
#
_cell.length_a   1.000
_cell.length_b   1.000
_cell.length_c   1.000
_cell.angle_alpha   90.00
_cell.angle_beta   90.00
_cell.angle_gamma   90.00
#
_symmetry.space_group_name_H-M   'P 1'
#
loop_
_entity.id
_entity.type
_entity.pdbx_description
1 polymer ?
#
loop_
_entity_poly.entity_id
_entity_poly.type
_entity_poly.pdbx_seq_one_letter_code
_entity_poly.pdbx_strand_id
1 'polypeptide(L)'
;MTTGEGIETIMPTNEDAGTVENDLETAENDLLTFDLPLNYLPGMDLPSKRVLKTQTTIDIITWSLLDISNGTYCSAGTEWKNGMRCDVLYTTIEHPRIIATNLN
;
A
#
# COMPACT_ATOMS: atom_id res chain seq x y z
N MET A 1 -67.71 -2.94 -55.60
CA MET A 1 -67.20 -1.75 -54.89
C MET A 1 -66.39 -2.28 -53.73
N THR A 2 -65.09 -2.03 -53.81
CA THR A 2 -64.00 -2.62 -53.04
C THR A 2 -63.55 -1.66 -51.95
N THR A 3 -63.36 -2.18 -50.73
CA THR A 3 -62.47 -1.60 -49.71
C THR A 3 -62.22 -2.74 -48.71
N GLY A 4 -61.06 -3.39 -48.59
CA GLY A 4 -59.69 -2.95 -48.78
C GLY A 4 -59.04 -2.86 -47.40
N GLU A 5 -58.81 -4.01 -46.75
CA GLU A 5 -58.12 -4.08 -45.45
C GLU A 5 -56.63 -3.74 -45.66
N GLY A 6 -56.19 -2.63 -45.08
CA GLY A 6 -54.80 -2.18 -45.10
C GLY A 6 -53.96 -2.97 -44.10
N ILE A 7 -53.10 -3.84 -44.61
CA ILE A 7 -51.99 -4.46 -43.88
C ILE A 7 -50.83 -3.45 -43.83
N GLU A 8 -50.64 -2.77 -42.70
CA GLU A 8 -49.42 -2.01 -42.45
C GLU A 8 -48.27 -2.98 -42.17
N THR A 9 -47.40 -3.16 -43.16
CA THR A 9 -46.10 -3.81 -42.99
C THR A 9 -45.18 -2.84 -42.26
N ILE A 10 -44.95 -3.09 -40.97
CA ILE A 10 -43.94 -2.36 -40.18
C ILE A 10 -42.57 -2.92 -40.57
N MET A 11 -41.80 -2.16 -41.33
CA MET A 11 -40.41 -2.45 -41.65
C MET A 11 -39.56 -2.33 -40.37
N PRO A 12 -38.64 -3.26 -40.07
CA PRO A 12 -37.71 -3.06 -38.96
C PRO A 12 -36.77 -1.90 -39.29
N THR A 13 -36.81 -0.85 -38.47
CA THR A 13 -35.84 0.24 -38.49
C THR A 13 -34.53 -0.27 -37.90
N ASN A 14 -33.50 -0.34 -38.74
CA ASN A 14 -32.14 -0.63 -38.31
C ASN A 14 -31.59 0.57 -37.53
N GLU A 15 -31.77 0.60 -36.22
CA GLU A 15 -31.05 1.51 -35.33
C GLU A 15 -30.59 0.75 -34.08
N ASP A 16 -29.50 0.02 -34.23
CA ASP A 16 -28.54 -0.15 -33.14
C ASP A 16 -27.15 -0.15 -33.77
N ALA A 17 -26.70 1.04 -34.14
CA ALA A 17 -25.29 1.29 -34.36
C ALA A 17 -24.64 1.15 -32.99
N GLY A 18 -24.13 -0.05 -32.71
CA GLY A 18 -23.33 -0.31 -31.52
C GLY A 18 -22.20 0.71 -31.45
N THR A 19 -22.30 1.61 -30.48
CA THR A 19 -21.18 2.44 -30.02
C THR A 19 -20.22 1.50 -29.30
N VAL A 20 -19.35 0.84 -30.06
CA VAL A 20 -18.26 0.00 -29.53
C VAL A 20 -16.99 0.83 -29.41
N GLU A 21 -17.06 2.02 -28.82
CA GLU A 21 -15.88 2.83 -28.49
C GLU A 21 -16.17 3.63 -27.23
N ASN A 22 -15.93 3.06 -26.04
CA ASN A 22 -15.68 3.83 -24.81
C ASN A 22 -15.17 3.06 -23.58
N ASP A 23 -14.99 1.73 -23.64
CA ASP A 23 -14.57 0.96 -22.46
C ASP A 23 -13.07 1.08 -22.14
N LEU A 24 -12.23 1.50 -23.10
CA LEU A 24 -10.79 1.65 -22.89
C LEU A 24 -10.45 2.98 -22.20
N GLU A 25 -11.12 4.07 -22.57
CA GLU A 25 -10.84 5.41 -22.05
C GLU A 25 -11.22 5.54 -20.56
N THR A 26 -12.23 4.78 -20.11
CA THR A 26 -12.60 4.72 -18.68
C THR A 26 -11.60 3.90 -17.87
N ALA A 27 -11.14 2.75 -18.39
CA ALA A 27 -10.15 1.91 -17.71
C ALA A 27 -8.76 2.57 -17.62
N GLU A 28 -8.36 3.32 -18.64
CA GLU A 28 -7.10 4.09 -18.64
C GLU A 28 -7.14 5.25 -17.64
N ASN A 29 -8.28 5.93 -17.50
CA ASN A 29 -8.47 6.98 -16.49
C ASN A 29 -8.55 6.41 -15.06
N ASP A 30 -9.15 5.23 -14.87
CA ASP A 30 -9.18 4.54 -13.58
C ASP A 30 -7.78 4.11 -13.10
N LEU A 31 -6.89 3.73 -14.02
CA LEU A 31 -5.49 3.42 -13.66
C LEU A 31 -4.71 4.67 -13.22
N LEU A 32 -4.99 5.82 -13.85
CA LEU A 32 -4.35 7.10 -13.52
C LEU A 32 -4.91 7.77 -12.26
N THR A 33 -6.06 7.33 -11.77
CA THR A 33 -6.71 7.81 -10.55
C THR A 33 -6.79 6.75 -9.46
N PHE A 34 -6.05 5.64 -9.60
CA PHE A 34 -6.03 4.56 -8.64
C PHE A 34 -5.35 4.99 -7.33
N ASP A 35 -6.16 5.36 -6.35
CA ASP A 35 -5.71 5.59 -4.98
C ASP A 35 -5.62 4.25 -4.24
N LEU A 36 -4.44 3.95 -3.70
CA LEU A 36 -4.27 2.83 -2.78
C LEU A 36 -5.15 3.07 -1.54
N PRO A 37 -5.92 2.06 -1.08
CA PRO A 37 -6.63 2.21 0.18
C PRO A 37 -5.64 2.57 1.28
N LEU A 38 -6.07 3.39 2.25
CA LEU A 38 -5.23 3.99 3.28
C LEU A 38 -4.22 3.02 3.92
N ASN A 39 -4.61 1.77 4.15
CA ASN A 39 -3.78 0.72 4.77
C ASN A 39 -2.67 0.14 3.88
N TYR A 40 -2.62 0.53 2.60
CA TYR A 40 -1.64 0.11 1.61
C TYR A 40 -0.78 1.28 1.13
N LEU A 41 -1.04 2.50 1.61
CA LEU A 41 -0.15 3.62 1.36
C LEU A 41 1.22 3.35 2.01
N PRO A 42 2.33 3.78 1.39
CA PRO A 42 3.65 3.70 1.98
C PRO A 42 3.67 4.34 3.38
N GLY A 43 4.13 3.61 4.39
CA GLY A 43 4.13 4.06 5.79
C GLY A 43 2.84 3.75 6.54
N MET A 44 1.81 3.21 5.90
CA MET A 44 0.61 2.66 6.54
C MET A 44 0.47 1.14 6.35
N ASP A 45 1.39 0.56 5.58
CA ASP A 45 1.46 -0.86 5.28
C ASP A 45 1.90 -1.69 6.50
N LEU A 46 0.91 -2.19 7.23
CA LEU A 46 1.13 -3.05 8.40
C LEU A 46 1.98 -4.31 8.11
N PRO A 47 1.84 -5.00 6.96
CA PRO A 47 2.63 -6.19 6.67
C PRO A 47 4.13 -5.93 6.62
N SER A 48 4.60 -4.94 5.85
CA SER A 48 6.04 -4.67 5.73
C SER A 48 6.60 -4.13 7.04
N LYS A 49 5.83 -3.32 7.78
CA LYS A 49 6.22 -2.90 9.14
C LYS A 49 6.43 -4.07 10.09
N ARG A 50 5.63 -5.14 10.00
CA ARG A 50 5.84 -6.36 10.80
C ARG A 50 7.11 -7.11 10.38
N VAL A 51 7.34 -7.23 9.08
CA VAL A 51 8.55 -7.89 8.55
C VAL A 51 9.81 -7.15 9.02
N LEU A 52 9.82 -5.82 8.91
CA LEU A 52 10.95 -4.98 9.33
C LEU A 52 11.18 -4.99 10.85
N LYS A 53 10.17 -5.32 11.67
CA LYS A 53 10.32 -5.45 13.13
C LYS A 53 10.78 -6.83 13.58
N THR A 54 10.90 -7.81 12.68
CA THR A 54 11.33 -9.17 13.02
C THR A 54 12.85 -9.23 13.16
N GLN A 55 13.36 -9.80 14.26
CA GLN A 55 14.80 -9.80 14.57
C GLN A 55 15.67 -10.36 13.43
N THR A 56 15.24 -11.43 12.77
CA THR A 56 15.95 -11.98 11.60
C THR A 56 16.12 -10.97 10.48
N THR A 57 15.08 -10.18 10.18
CA THR A 57 15.14 -9.11 9.18
C THR A 57 16.09 -8.00 9.62
N ILE A 58 16.03 -7.62 10.91
CA ILE A 58 16.92 -6.61 11.49
C ILE A 58 18.37 -7.07 11.34
N ASP A 59 18.67 -8.30 11.73
CA ASP A 59 20.01 -8.88 11.66
C ASP A 59 20.54 -8.88 10.22
N ILE A 60 19.72 -9.31 9.24
CA ILE A 60 20.10 -9.28 7.81
C ILE A 60 20.44 -7.86 7.36
N ILE A 61 19.57 -6.89 7.68
CA ILE A 61 19.76 -5.49 7.28
C ILE A 61 21.02 -4.93 7.93
N THR A 62 21.18 -5.11 9.25
CA THR A 62 22.30 -4.51 9.97
C THR A 62 23.61 -5.19 9.65
N TRP A 63 23.63 -6.50 9.42
CA TRP A 63 24.80 -7.20 8.90
C TRP A 63 25.15 -6.67 7.51
N SER A 64 24.19 -6.56 6.59
CA SER A 64 24.44 -6.10 5.22
C SER A 64 24.92 -4.64 5.15
N LEU A 65 24.47 -3.77 6.04
CA LEU A 65 24.78 -2.34 6.00
C LEU A 65 25.98 -1.95 6.87
N LEU A 66 26.20 -2.64 7.99
CA LEU A 66 27.16 -2.26 9.02
C LEU A 66 28.19 -3.35 9.34
N ASP A 67 28.06 -4.56 8.77
CA ASP A 67 28.91 -5.73 9.04
C ASP A 67 29.04 -6.08 10.53
N ILE A 68 27.90 -6.08 11.22
CA ILE A 68 27.81 -6.39 12.66
C ILE A 68 27.19 -7.76 12.91
N SER A 69 27.45 -8.30 14.10
CA SER A 69 26.86 -9.57 14.54
C SER A 69 25.36 -9.46 14.77
N ASN A 70 24.66 -10.56 14.51
CA ASN A 70 23.24 -10.74 14.80
C ASN A 70 22.95 -10.46 16.29
N GLY A 71 21.76 -9.90 16.56
CA GLY A 71 21.30 -9.57 17.91
C GLY A 71 21.93 -8.29 18.49
N THR A 72 22.76 -7.57 17.74
CA THR A 72 23.33 -6.29 18.21
C THR A 72 22.26 -5.18 18.25
N TYR A 73 21.33 -5.18 17.29
CA TYR A 73 20.28 -4.19 17.16
C TYR A 73 18.90 -4.79 17.35
N CYS A 74 17.96 -4.00 17.82
CA CYS A 74 16.54 -4.36 17.93
C CYS A 74 15.64 -3.21 17.49
N SER A 75 14.35 -3.50 17.27
CA SER A 75 13.37 -2.47 16.96
C SER A 75 13.06 -1.62 18.20
N ALA A 76 13.03 -0.30 18.01
CA ALA A 76 12.70 0.67 19.05
C ALA A 76 11.40 1.43 18.73
N GLY A 77 10.95 2.22 19.71
CA GLY A 77 9.86 3.17 19.53
C GLY A 77 10.21 4.21 18.46
N THR A 78 9.25 4.54 17.60
CA THR A 78 9.47 5.35 16.40
C THR A 78 8.95 6.77 16.51
N GLU A 79 8.47 7.16 17.69
CA GLU A 79 7.88 8.48 17.97
C GLU A 79 8.66 9.17 19.09
N TRP A 80 8.94 10.46 18.89
CA TRP A 80 9.66 11.30 19.84
C TRP A 80 8.74 12.38 20.42
N LYS A 81 9.13 12.93 21.59
CA LYS A 81 8.33 13.93 22.34
C LYS A 81 8.09 15.24 21.57
N ASN A 82 8.88 15.52 20.54
CA ASN A 82 8.76 16.70 19.69
C ASN A 82 7.79 16.51 18.52
N GLY A 83 7.04 15.39 18.47
CA GLY A 83 6.10 15.10 17.39
C GLY A 83 6.75 14.58 16.12
N MET A 84 8.08 14.40 16.10
CA MET A 84 8.76 13.71 15.00
C MET A 84 8.52 12.21 15.08
N ARG A 85 8.47 11.56 13.92
CA ARG A 85 8.31 10.11 13.81
C ARG A 85 9.08 9.54 12.63
N CYS A 86 9.37 8.25 12.70
CA CYS A 86 9.86 7.44 11.57
C CYS A 86 8.98 6.19 11.42
N ASP A 87 9.16 5.44 10.33
CA ASP A 87 8.43 4.19 10.13
C ASP A 87 9.02 3.03 10.93
N VAL A 88 10.35 2.95 10.98
CA VAL A 88 11.11 1.93 11.69
C VAL A 88 12.38 2.55 12.26
N LEU A 89 12.71 2.21 13.50
CA LEU A 89 13.95 2.58 14.17
C LEU A 89 14.63 1.33 14.70
N TYR A 90 15.92 1.17 14.39
CA TYR A 90 16.77 0.15 15.01
C TYR A 90 17.75 0.83 15.96
N THR A 91 17.83 0.32 17.19
CA THR A 91 18.79 0.77 18.20
C THR A 91 19.63 -0.41 18.66
N THR A 92 20.86 -0.14 19.09
CA THR A 92 21.65 -1.16 19.77
C THR A 92 20.94 -1.60 21.03
N ILE A 93 20.96 -2.90 21.32
CA ILE A 93 20.57 -3.41 22.63
C ILE A 93 21.65 -2.91 23.59
N GLU A 94 21.41 -1.79 24.26
CA GLU A 94 22.27 -1.44 25.39
C GLU A 94 22.13 -2.57 26.41
N HIS A 95 23.23 -3.29 26.67
CA HIS A 95 23.36 -3.95 27.96
C HIS A 95 23.03 -2.88 29.01
N PRO A 96 22.17 -3.16 30.00
CA PRO A 96 21.90 -2.20 31.05
C PRO A 96 23.25 -1.78 31.61
N ARG A 97 23.67 -0.54 31.34
CA ARG A 97 24.80 0.05 32.00
C ARG A 97 24.45 -0.06 33.47
N ILE A 98 25.15 -0.93 34.19
CA ILE A 98 25.14 -0.92 35.65
C ILE A 98 25.35 0.53 35.98
N ILE A 99 24.30 1.17 36.47
CA ILE A 99 24.36 2.52 36.97
C ILE A 99 25.34 2.36 38.11
N ALA A 100 26.60 2.77 37.91
CA ALA A 100 27.50 3.01 39.01
C ALA A 100 26.87 4.19 39.75
N THR A 101 25.88 3.90 40.61
CA THR A 101 25.51 4.77 41.71
C THR A 101 26.81 5.05 42.42
N ASN A 102 27.23 6.31 42.29
CA ASN A 102 28.52 6.81 42.72
C ASN A 102 28.92 6.27 44.09
N LEU A 103 30.17 5.86 44.16
CA LEU A 103 30.96 5.88 45.39
C LEU A 103 30.94 7.31 45.95
N ASN A 104 30.69 7.37 47.27
CA ASN A 104 30.78 8.50 48.21
C ASN A 104 29.64 9.53 48.23
#